data_AF-A0A952FG96-F1
#
_entry.id   AF-A0A952FG96-F1
#
_cell.length_a   1.000
_cell.length_b   1.000
_cell.length_c   1.000
_cell.angle_alpha   90.00
_cell.angle_beta   90.00
_cell.angle_gamma   90.00
#
_symmetry.space_group_name_H-M   'P 1'
#
loop_
_entity.id
_entity.type
_entity.pdbx_description
1 polymer ?
#
loop_
_entity_poly.entity_id
_entity_poly.type
_entity_poly.pdbx_seq_one_letter_code
_entity_poly.pdbx_strand_id
1 'polypeptide(L)'
;GLLVNDPDGQPTAIQFWDGTGAYLDFTNPATIAWWKRQVTEQLLDYGIPATWNDNNEYEIWSDKALAHGFGAPRPAREARPLQTLLMMQASHAAQTEFAPAERPYLVSRSGAAGMQRYVQTWSGDNYTAWETLRYNIRMGLGLAMSGVSNTGHDIGGFSGPAPGPELLLRWVQHGIFLPRFSIHSWNDDQTVNEPWMYPEVTPQVRTLIRLRYRLMPYLYDLVWRYHSAYEPIIRPTYHDFPEDVRCLDENDDMLLGANLLVASVVEPGQTARRVWLPGTGGWYEAHTARQFDGGQWVTLEAPLDGPPPLLAREGCAIPLNLGEIHFAKVEDVRGFQVFPFKGEGSFEACCFEDDGHTQAWREGAYGQWRLSVESTAKKLHIAVFREGAQPPVQDSLVLLLPAAEQRPLSFAGGTLVQDPLEGDWRRLTLKL
;
A
#
# COMPACT_ATOMS: atom_id res chain seq x y z
N GLY A 1 -38.65 8.86 6.38
CA GLY A 1 -37.90 9.82 5.55
C GLY A 1 -36.42 9.82 5.87
N LEU A 2 -35.75 8.66 5.77
CA LEU A 2 -34.29 8.56 5.82
C LEU A 2 -33.69 8.32 4.42
N LEU A 3 -34.54 7.92 3.48
CA LEU A 3 -34.17 7.49 2.14
C LEU A 3 -34.28 8.67 1.17
N VAL A 4 -33.58 8.55 0.04
CA VAL A 4 -33.83 9.37 -1.13
C VAL A 4 -35.22 9.04 -1.65
N ASN A 5 -36.06 10.06 -1.76
CA ASN A 5 -37.47 9.92 -2.10
C ASN A 5 -37.80 10.63 -3.42
N ASP A 6 -38.88 10.23 -4.06
CA ASP A 6 -39.51 10.98 -5.15
C ASP A 6 -40.33 12.18 -4.60
N PRO A 7 -40.93 13.03 -5.47
CA PRO A 7 -41.70 14.19 -5.04
C PRO A 7 -42.99 13.85 -4.27
N ASP A 8 -43.48 12.61 -4.42
CA ASP A 8 -44.65 12.08 -3.71
C ASP A 8 -44.28 11.51 -2.33
N GLY A 9 -42.99 11.57 -1.97
CA GLY A 9 -42.45 11.14 -0.69
C GLY A 9 -42.19 9.64 -0.60
N GLN A 10 -42.29 8.90 -1.70
CA GLN A 10 -41.99 7.47 -1.75
C GLN A 10 -40.49 7.24 -1.98
N PRO A 11 -39.89 6.20 -1.38
CA PRO A 11 -38.51 5.85 -1.66
C PRO A 11 -38.27 5.62 -3.15
N THR A 12 -37.22 6.24 -3.69
CA THR A 12 -36.83 5.98 -5.08
C THR A 12 -36.23 4.59 -5.18
N ALA A 13 -36.96 3.68 -5.83
CA ALA A 13 -36.52 2.33 -6.11
C ALA A 13 -35.35 2.31 -7.11
N ILE A 14 -34.28 1.60 -6.79
CA ILE A 14 -33.06 1.41 -7.59
C ILE A 14 -32.74 -0.08 -7.65
N GLN A 15 -32.21 -0.53 -8.80
CA GLN A 15 -31.73 -1.89 -8.97
C GLN A 15 -30.34 -2.05 -8.32
N PHE A 16 -30.23 -3.01 -7.40
CA PHE A 16 -28.98 -3.56 -6.87
C PHE A 16 -28.74 -4.93 -7.48
N TRP A 17 -27.58 -5.55 -7.22
CA TRP A 17 -27.25 -6.86 -7.79
C TRP A 17 -28.16 -8.00 -7.29
N ASP A 18 -28.72 -7.88 -6.07
CA ASP A 18 -29.57 -8.90 -5.42
C ASP A 18 -31.07 -8.55 -5.39
N GLY A 19 -31.47 -7.37 -5.90
CA GLY A 19 -32.88 -6.96 -5.89
C GLY A 19 -33.08 -5.46 -6.06
N THR A 20 -34.29 -4.99 -5.73
CA THR A 20 -34.62 -3.57 -5.73
C THR A 20 -34.55 -3.00 -4.32
N GLY A 21 -33.89 -1.86 -4.17
CA GLY A 21 -33.72 -1.15 -2.89
C GLY A 21 -33.83 0.36 -3.05
N ALA A 22 -33.50 1.11 -2.00
CA ALA A 22 -33.43 2.56 -2.03
C ALA A 22 -32.23 3.05 -1.20
N TYR A 23 -31.58 4.12 -1.64
CA TYR A 23 -30.44 4.68 -0.93
C TYR A 23 -30.87 5.51 0.27
N LEU A 24 -30.09 5.42 1.34
CA LEU A 24 -30.12 6.37 2.46
C LEU A 24 -29.67 7.74 1.98
N ASP A 25 -30.28 8.79 2.49
CA ASP A 25 -29.94 10.16 2.15
C ASP A 25 -29.09 10.81 3.25
N PHE A 26 -27.79 10.87 3.07
CA PHE A 26 -26.86 11.42 4.05
C PHE A 26 -26.82 12.95 4.07
N THR A 27 -27.55 13.64 3.18
CA THR A 27 -27.82 15.09 3.33
C THR A 27 -28.90 15.39 4.37
N ASN A 28 -29.53 14.34 4.93
CA ASN A 28 -30.45 14.42 6.06
C ASN A 28 -29.72 14.07 7.38
N PRO A 29 -29.65 15.00 8.35
CA PRO A 29 -29.03 14.73 9.66
C PRO A 29 -29.63 13.54 10.41
N ALA A 30 -30.93 13.25 10.23
CA ALA A 30 -31.57 12.09 10.84
C ALA A 30 -31.03 10.76 10.28
N THR A 31 -30.65 10.74 9.00
CA THR A 31 -30.01 9.59 8.36
C THR A 31 -28.61 9.36 8.89
N ILE A 32 -27.82 10.44 9.06
CA ILE A 32 -26.48 10.35 9.66
C ILE A 32 -26.57 9.78 11.09
N ALA A 33 -27.50 10.30 11.90
CA ALA A 33 -27.71 9.83 13.28
C ALA A 33 -28.15 8.36 13.32
N TRP A 34 -29.05 7.96 12.42
CA TRP A 34 -29.47 6.56 12.28
C TRP A 34 -28.29 5.67 11.88
N TRP A 35 -27.52 6.05 10.85
CA TRP A 35 -26.38 5.27 10.35
C TRP A 35 -25.34 5.04 11.42
N LYS A 36 -24.92 6.11 12.12
CA LYS A 36 -23.94 6.01 13.21
C LYS A 36 -24.41 5.06 14.29
N ARG A 37 -25.68 5.17 14.71
CA ARG A 37 -26.27 4.26 15.69
C ARG A 37 -26.23 2.81 15.21
N GLN A 38 -26.56 2.53 13.94
CA GLN A 38 -26.49 1.17 13.41
C GLN A 38 -25.05 0.64 13.34
N VAL A 39 -24.08 1.44 12.90
CA VAL A 39 -22.67 1.05 12.91
C VAL A 39 -22.23 0.69 14.33
N THR A 40 -22.58 1.52 15.32
CA THR A 40 -22.25 1.23 16.72
C THR A 40 -22.93 -0.04 17.23
N GLU A 41 -24.28 -0.09 17.18
CA GLU A 41 -25.06 -1.15 17.81
C GLU A 41 -24.93 -2.51 17.11
N GLN A 42 -24.66 -2.53 15.81
CA GLN A 42 -24.61 -3.78 15.03
C GLN A 42 -23.20 -4.30 14.79
N LEU A 43 -22.16 -3.45 14.90
CA LEU A 43 -20.77 -3.83 14.60
C LEU A 43 -19.84 -3.53 15.78
N LEU A 44 -19.74 -2.27 16.20
CA LEU A 44 -18.72 -1.85 17.17
C LEU A 44 -18.97 -2.46 18.56
N ASP A 45 -20.23 -2.51 19.01
CA ASP A 45 -20.62 -3.14 20.29
C ASP A 45 -20.30 -4.65 20.34
N TYR A 46 -20.19 -5.29 19.17
CA TYR A 46 -19.79 -6.69 19.02
C TYR A 46 -18.29 -6.88 18.82
N GLY A 47 -17.49 -5.81 18.92
CA GLY A 47 -16.04 -5.85 18.77
C GLY A 47 -15.57 -5.99 17.33
N ILE A 48 -16.38 -5.61 16.34
CA ILE A 48 -15.97 -5.51 14.92
C ILE A 48 -15.50 -4.05 14.68
N PRO A 49 -14.18 -3.75 14.72
CA PRO A 49 -13.70 -2.37 14.79
C PRO A 49 -13.58 -1.69 13.42
N ALA A 50 -13.98 -2.38 12.34
CA ALA A 50 -13.81 -1.93 10.97
C ALA A 50 -15.13 -1.94 10.22
N THR A 51 -15.27 -1.02 9.27
CA THR A 51 -16.45 -0.97 8.38
C THR A 51 -16.01 -0.97 6.93
N TRP A 52 -16.85 -1.58 6.08
CA TRP A 52 -16.68 -1.60 4.63
C TRP A 52 -17.94 -1.01 3.99
N ASN A 53 -17.81 0.20 3.45
CA ASN A 53 -18.88 0.88 2.71
C ASN A 53 -18.85 0.45 1.24
N ASP A 54 -19.63 -0.57 0.91
CA ASP A 54 -19.73 -1.15 -0.44
C ASP A 54 -21.05 -0.78 -1.14
N ASN A 55 -21.11 -0.96 -2.46
CA ASN A 55 -22.27 -0.60 -3.31
C ASN A 55 -22.75 0.85 -3.13
N ASN A 56 -21.81 1.74 -2.84
CA ASN A 56 -22.05 3.12 -2.41
C ASN A 56 -21.76 4.16 -3.50
N GLU A 57 -21.89 3.81 -4.78
CA GLU A 57 -21.77 4.72 -5.93
C GLU A 57 -22.97 5.68 -6.03
N TYR A 58 -24.10 5.33 -5.39
CA TYR A 58 -25.38 6.00 -5.51
C TYR A 58 -25.87 6.02 -6.96
N GLU A 59 -26.15 4.85 -7.53
CA GLU A 59 -26.65 4.69 -8.91
C GLU A 59 -28.10 5.19 -9.12
N ILE A 60 -28.38 6.41 -8.68
CA ILE A 60 -29.69 7.05 -8.70
C ILE A 60 -29.87 7.78 -10.03
N TRP A 61 -30.41 7.10 -11.03
CA TRP A 61 -30.60 7.62 -12.40
C TRP A 61 -31.90 8.41 -12.61
N SER A 62 -32.87 8.29 -11.71
CA SER A 62 -34.15 8.98 -11.82
C SER A 62 -34.02 10.51 -11.67
N ASP A 63 -34.57 11.26 -12.63
CA ASP A 63 -34.68 12.72 -12.55
C ASP A 63 -35.67 13.23 -11.50
N LYS A 64 -36.54 12.34 -11.01
CA LYS A 64 -37.53 12.68 -9.99
C LYS A 64 -37.00 12.51 -8.56
N ALA A 65 -35.89 11.79 -8.39
CA ALA A 65 -35.34 11.52 -7.07
C ALA A 65 -34.82 12.81 -6.43
N LEU A 66 -35.25 13.09 -5.21
CA LEU A 66 -34.88 14.25 -4.41
C LEU A 66 -34.09 13.82 -3.18
N ALA A 67 -32.92 14.42 -3.00
CA ALA A 67 -32.22 14.43 -1.72
C ALA A 67 -32.74 15.60 -0.87
N HIS A 68 -32.70 15.43 0.45
CA HIS A 68 -33.04 16.40 1.49
C HIS A 68 -32.26 17.71 1.32
N GLY A 69 -31.01 17.63 0.84
CA GLY A 69 -30.18 18.78 0.48
C GLY A 69 -29.97 19.74 1.65
N PHE A 70 -29.75 19.20 2.86
CA PHE A 70 -29.59 19.98 4.10
C PHE A 70 -30.78 20.91 4.40
N GLY A 71 -31.99 20.48 4.03
CA GLY A 71 -33.24 21.23 4.25
C GLY A 71 -33.72 22.00 3.02
N ALA A 72 -32.92 22.04 1.95
CA ALA A 72 -33.29 22.57 0.65
C ALA A 72 -33.21 21.45 -0.40
N PRO A 73 -34.33 20.79 -0.75
CA PRO A 73 -34.31 19.63 -1.63
C PRO A 73 -33.59 19.88 -2.96
N ARG A 74 -32.80 18.90 -3.40
CA ARG A 74 -32.02 18.93 -4.65
C ARG A 74 -32.20 17.63 -5.43
N PRO A 75 -32.02 17.62 -6.76
CA PRO A 75 -31.97 16.38 -7.53
C PRO A 75 -30.91 15.43 -6.97
N ALA A 76 -31.31 14.23 -6.54
CA ALA A 76 -30.42 13.28 -5.88
C ALA A 76 -29.28 12.83 -6.80
N ARG A 77 -29.52 12.78 -8.12
CA ARG A 77 -28.50 12.45 -9.13
C ARG A 77 -27.32 13.42 -9.15
N GLU A 78 -27.51 14.67 -8.73
CA GLU A 78 -26.45 15.69 -8.65
C GLU A 78 -25.65 15.59 -7.35
N ALA A 79 -26.21 14.92 -6.33
CA ALA A 79 -25.59 14.75 -5.03
C ALA A 79 -24.81 13.43 -4.89
N ARG A 80 -24.76 12.55 -5.90
CA ARG A 80 -24.16 11.19 -5.75
C ARG A 80 -22.75 11.21 -5.15
N PRO A 81 -21.77 12.00 -5.66
CA PRO A 81 -20.43 12.03 -5.06
C PRO A 81 -20.41 12.60 -3.64
N LEU A 82 -21.35 13.51 -3.32
CA LEU A 82 -21.50 14.05 -1.98
C LEU A 82 -22.09 13.00 -1.03
N GLN A 83 -23.07 12.21 -1.47
CA GLN A 83 -23.66 11.15 -0.66
C GLN A 83 -22.61 10.10 -0.27
N THR A 84 -21.73 9.71 -1.20
CA THR A 84 -20.64 8.77 -0.90
C THR A 84 -19.71 9.32 0.18
N LEU A 85 -19.32 10.61 0.06
CA LEU A 85 -18.46 11.30 1.02
C LEU A 85 -19.11 11.44 2.41
N LEU A 86 -20.40 11.77 2.46
CA LEU A 86 -21.13 11.90 3.73
C LEU A 86 -21.33 10.53 4.41
N MET A 87 -21.54 9.46 3.64
CA MET A 87 -21.63 8.10 4.16
C MET A 87 -20.31 7.66 4.81
N MET A 88 -19.17 7.89 4.15
CA MET A 88 -17.87 7.57 4.76
C MET A 88 -17.54 8.44 5.97
N GLN A 89 -17.90 9.73 5.94
CA GLN A 89 -17.76 10.62 7.10
C GLN A 89 -18.61 10.12 8.28
N ALA A 90 -19.83 9.66 8.03
CA ALA A 90 -20.70 9.11 9.07
C ALA A 90 -20.14 7.80 9.66
N SER A 91 -19.66 6.86 8.83
CA SER A 91 -19.00 5.64 9.30
C SER A 91 -17.75 5.95 10.12
N HIS A 92 -16.87 6.84 9.63
CA HIS A 92 -15.67 7.26 10.34
C HIS A 92 -16.01 7.93 11.68
N ALA A 93 -16.99 8.84 11.69
CA ALA A 93 -17.44 9.52 12.90
C ALA A 93 -17.95 8.53 13.96
N ALA A 94 -18.73 7.52 13.55
CA ALA A 94 -19.20 6.47 14.45
C ALA A 94 -18.02 5.74 15.13
N GLN A 95 -17.02 5.33 14.37
CA GLN A 95 -15.82 4.66 14.91
C GLN A 95 -15.03 5.58 15.85
N THR A 96 -14.78 6.84 15.47
CA THR A 96 -14.02 7.78 16.30
C THR A 96 -14.75 8.22 17.56
N GLU A 97 -16.08 8.27 17.55
CA GLU A 97 -16.86 8.57 18.75
C GLU A 97 -16.92 7.39 19.71
N PHE A 98 -16.94 6.17 19.16
CA PHE A 98 -16.92 4.94 19.95
C PHE A 98 -15.57 4.70 20.63
N ALA A 99 -14.46 4.87 19.89
CA ALA A 99 -13.11 4.68 20.38
C ALA A 99 -12.20 5.87 20.01
N PRO A 100 -12.31 7.01 20.72
CA PRO A 100 -11.61 8.26 20.35
C PRO A 100 -10.08 8.18 20.43
N ALA A 101 -9.55 7.25 21.21
CA ALA A 101 -8.12 7.01 21.31
C ALA A 101 -7.59 6.09 20.20
N GLU A 102 -8.44 5.39 19.46
CA GLU A 102 -8.03 4.40 18.45
C GLU A 102 -8.10 4.96 17.02
N ARG A 103 -7.34 4.35 16.11
CA ARG A 103 -7.42 4.67 14.68
C ARG A 103 -8.62 3.97 14.05
N PRO A 104 -9.55 4.71 13.40
CA PRO A 104 -10.61 4.08 12.65
C PRO A 104 -10.04 3.37 11.43
N TYR A 105 -10.62 2.22 11.08
CA TYR A 105 -10.33 1.52 9.83
C TYR A 105 -11.61 1.38 9.02
N LEU A 106 -11.66 2.08 7.90
CA LEU A 106 -12.81 2.14 7.01
C LEU A 106 -12.34 1.97 5.56
N VAL A 107 -13.02 1.08 4.86
CA VAL A 107 -12.83 0.85 3.42
C VAL A 107 -14.07 1.33 2.69
N SER A 108 -13.92 1.98 1.53
CA SER A 108 -15.05 2.39 0.71
C SER A 108 -14.78 2.25 -0.79
N ARG A 109 -15.79 1.79 -1.56
CA ARG A 109 -15.67 1.60 -3.01
C ARG A 109 -15.67 2.93 -3.74
N SER A 110 -16.65 3.76 -3.40
CA SER A 110 -16.89 5.03 -4.06
C SER A 110 -16.59 6.23 -3.17
N GLY A 111 -16.10 7.29 -3.80
CA GLY A 111 -15.71 8.53 -3.15
C GLY A 111 -15.64 9.71 -4.11
N ALA A 112 -15.34 10.87 -3.54
CA ALA A 112 -15.03 12.10 -4.27
C ALA A 112 -13.70 12.66 -3.76
N ALA A 113 -13.22 13.76 -4.36
CA ALA A 113 -12.05 14.47 -3.87
C ALA A 113 -12.16 14.75 -2.36
N GLY A 114 -11.14 14.34 -1.59
CA GLY A 114 -11.14 14.43 -0.13
C GLY A 114 -11.47 13.13 0.60
N MET A 115 -11.86 12.05 -0.09
CA MET A 115 -12.13 10.74 0.53
C MET A 115 -10.94 10.18 1.33
N GLN A 116 -9.71 10.48 0.92
CA GLN A 116 -8.49 9.99 1.56
C GLN A 116 -8.32 10.43 3.02
N ARG A 117 -9.13 11.40 3.49
CA ARG A 117 -9.17 11.83 4.89
C ARG A 117 -9.87 10.83 5.80
N TYR A 118 -10.64 9.90 5.23
CA TYR A 118 -11.56 9.04 5.97
C TYR A 118 -11.35 7.55 5.71
N VAL A 119 -10.87 7.17 4.53
CA VAL A 119 -10.93 5.77 4.07
C VAL A 119 -9.66 5.28 3.37
N GLN A 120 -9.45 3.96 3.41
CA GLN A 120 -8.73 3.22 2.38
C GLN A 120 -9.72 2.84 1.26
N THR A 121 -9.25 2.62 0.04
CA THR A 121 -10.11 2.21 -1.08
C THR A 121 -9.51 1.06 -1.88
N TRP A 122 -10.29 0.53 -2.84
CA TRP A 122 -9.85 -0.45 -3.82
C TRP A 122 -10.56 -0.21 -5.16
N SER A 123 -10.13 -0.89 -6.22
CA SER A 123 -10.65 -0.69 -7.57
C SER A 123 -12.04 -1.28 -7.86
N GLY A 124 -12.74 -1.81 -6.87
CA GLY A 124 -14.00 -2.53 -7.08
C GLY A 124 -13.81 -3.92 -7.70
N ASP A 125 -14.88 -4.40 -8.32
CA ASP A 125 -15.13 -5.80 -8.71
C ASP A 125 -14.32 -6.24 -9.96
N ASN A 126 -12.99 -6.17 -9.86
CA ASN A 126 -12.09 -6.39 -10.97
C ASN A 126 -12.15 -7.83 -11.53
N TYR A 127 -12.33 -8.01 -12.84
CA TYR A 127 -12.50 -9.32 -13.47
C TYR A 127 -11.22 -10.19 -13.41
N THR A 128 -11.35 -11.51 -13.26
CA THR A 128 -10.23 -12.46 -13.25
C THR A 128 -9.62 -12.60 -14.65
N ALA A 129 -8.59 -11.81 -14.95
CA ALA A 129 -7.84 -11.86 -16.21
C ALA A 129 -6.43 -11.25 -16.08
N TRP A 130 -5.52 -11.64 -16.98
CA TRP A 130 -4.18 -11.06 -17.08
C TRP A 130 -4.21 -9.58 -17.44
N GLU A 131 -5.12 -9.21 -18.35
CA GLU A 131 -5.38 -7.84 -18.73
C GLU A 131 -5.78 -7.00 -17.52
N THR A 132 -6.62 -7.55 -16.62
CA THR A 132 -7.00 -6.86 -15.39
C THR A 132 -5.80 -6.63 -14.47
N LEU A 133 -4.93 -7.62 -14.28
CA LEU A 133 -3.69 -7.45 -13.51
C LEU A 133 -2.85 -6.30 -14.08
N ARG A 134 -2.68 -6.23 -15.41
CA ARG A 134 -1.98 -5.14 -16.09
C ARG A 134 -2.64 -3.78 -15.83
N TYR A 135 -3.93 -3.65 -16.10
CA TYR A 135 -4.62 -2.36 -16.03
C TYR A 135 -4.86 -1.90 -14.59
N ASN A 136 -4.93 -2.82 -13.62
CA ASN A 136 -4.95 -2.49 -12.20
C ASN A 136 -3.76 -1.63 -11.80
N ILE A 137 -2.55 -1.94 -12.28
CA ILE A 137 -1.35 -1.13 -12.03
C ILE A 137 -1.60 0.32 -12.47
N ARG A 138 -2.12 0.52 -13.69
CA ARG A 138 -2.38 1.84 -14.25
C ARG A 138 -3.49 2.58 -13.50
N MET A 139 -4.55 1.88 -13.11
CA MET A 139 -5.64 2.45 -12.29
C MET A 139 -5.13 2.88 -10.92
N GLY A 140 -4.33 2.05 -10.24
CA GLY A 140 -3.72 2.38 -8.95
C GLY A 140 -2.81 3.60 -9.04
N LEU A 141 -1.96 3.67 -10.07
CA LEU A 141 -1.07 4.81 -10.32
C LEU A 141 -1.87 6.10 -10.60
N GLY A 142 -2.90 6.04 -11.44
CA GLY A 142 -3.76 7.19 -11.73
C GLY A 142 -4.50 7.70 -10.49
N LEU A 143 -4.97 6.79 -9.64
CA LEU A 143 -5.65 7.12 -8.39
C LEU A 143 -4.67 7.72 -7.35
N ALA A 144 -3.46 7.17 -7.27
CA ALA A 144 -2.39 7.71 -6.42
C ALA A 144 -2.01 9.15 -6.84
N MET A 145 -1.86 9.39 -8.14
CA MET A 145 -1.63 10.74 -8.69
C MET A 145 -2.83 11.69 -8.51
N SER A 146 -4.03 11.14 -8.32
CA SER A 146 -5.24 11.89 -7.97
C SER A 146 -5.38 12.11 -6.46
N GLY A 147 -4.34 11.78 -5.68
CA GLY A 147 -4.29 12.07 -4.26
C GLY A 147 -4.95 11.02 -3.36
N VAL A 148 -5.19 9.81 -3.89
CA VAL A 148 -5.71 8.66 -3.15
C VAL A 148 -4.73 7.50 -3.32
N SER A 149 -3.63 7.55 -2.58
CA SER A 149 -2.55 6.57 -2.76
C SER A 149 -2.64 5.35 -1.84
N ASN A 150 -3.40 5.41 -0.74
CA ASN A 150 -3.63 4.27 0.14
C ASN A 150 -4.74 3.37 -0.44
N THR A 151 -4.38 2.58 -1.45
CA THR A 151 -5.30 1.77 -2.25
C THR A 151 -4.71 0.38 -2.55
N GLY A 152 -5.52 -0.49 -3.16
CA GLY A 152 -5.09 -1.74 -3.76
C GLY A 152 -6.20 -2.36 -4.60
N HIS A 153 -6.04 -3.61 -4.98
CA HIS A 153 -6.98 -4.35 -5.83
C HIS A 153 -7.40 -5.64 -5.15
N ASP A 154 -8.44 -6.29 -5.66
CA ASP A 154 -8.80 -7.62 -5.20
C ASP A 154 -7.88 -8.64 -5.88
N ILE A 155 -6.95 -9.16 -5.07
CA ILE A 155 -5.84 -10.01 -5.53
C ILE A 155 -6.39 -11.37 -5.96
N GLY A 156 -6.07 -11.75 -7.19
CA GLY A 156 -6.57 -12.97 -7.84
C GLY A 156 -7.80 -12.75 -8.73
N GLY A 157 -8.39 -11.54 -8.73
CA GLY A 157 -9.64 -11.28 -9.46
C GLY A 157 -10.85 -11.43 -8.54
N PHE A 158 -11.80 -10.51 -8.64
CA PHE A 158 -13.04 -10.54 -7.88
C PHE A 158 -14.13 -11.32 -8.60
N SER A 159 -14.42 -10.97 -9.86
CA SER A 159 -15.52 -11.54 -10.65
C SER A 159 -15.00 -12.43 -11.78
N GLY A 160 -15.82 -13.38 -12.24
CA GLY A 160 -15.46 -14.33 -13.30
C GLY A 160 -14.97 -15.67 -12.75
N PRO A 161 -14.21 -16.46 -13.53
CA PRO A 161 -13.71 -17.75 -13.08
C PRO A 161 -12.66 -17.58 -11.98
N ALA A 162 -12.44 -18.63 -11.19
CA ALA A 162 -11.28 -18.70 -10.30
C ALA A 162 -9.96 -18.57 -11.09
N PRO A 163 -8.97 -17.80 -10.62
CA PRO A 163 -7.70 -17.63 -11.32
C PRO A 163 -6.91 -18.94 -11.36
N GLY A 164 -6.28 -19.28 -12.49
CA GLY A 164 -5.29 -20.37 -12.50
C GLY A 164 -4.11 -20.09 -11.55
N PRO A 165 -3.33 -21.12 -11.15
CA PRO A 165 -2.25 -20.98 -10.16
C PRO A 165 -1.17 -19.96 -10.55
N GLU A 166 -0.84 -19.85 -11.83
CA GLU A 166 0.11 -18.85 -12.32
C GLU A 166 -0.41 -17.42 -12.15
N LEU A 167 -1.65 -17.15 -12.59
CA LEU A 167 -2.26 -15.83 -12.51
C LEU A 167 -2.40 -15.39 -11.04
N LEU A 168 -2.87 -16.28 -10.16
CA LEU A 168 -2.94 -16.01 -8.72
C LEU A 168 -1.57 -15.63 -8.17
N LEU A 169 -0.54 -16.42 -8.49
CA LEU A 169 0.80 -16.17 -7.98
C LEU A 169 1.40 -14.86 -8.50
N ARG A 170 1.21 -14.51 -9.79
CA ARG A 170 1.63 -13.22 -10.34
C ARG A 170 0.88 -12.05 -9.71
N TRP A 171 -0.40 -12.21 -9.40
CA TRP A 171 -1.16 -11.20 -8.70
C TRP A 171 -0.68 -10.99 -7.27
N VAL A 172 -0.34 -12.06 -6.55
CA VAL A 172 0.29 -11.96 -5.22
C VAL A 172 1.65 -11.29 -5.33
N GLN A 173 2.49 -11.67 -6.31
CA GLN A 173 3.80 -11.06 -6.55
C GLN A 173 3.73 -9.53 -6.73
N HIS A 174 2.73 -9.03 -7.44
CA HIS A 174 2.48 -7.59 -7.54
C HIS A 174 1.85 -7.02 -6.26
N GLY A 175 0.80 -7.67 -5.76
CA GLY A 175 -0.04 -7.18 -4.68
C GLY A 175 0.69 -6.97 -3.36
N ILE A 176 1.74 -7.74 -3.07
CA ILE A 176 2.52 -7.56 -1.84
C ILE A 176 3.15 -6.16 -1.71
N PHE A 177 3.29 -5.42 -2.81
CA PHE A 177 3.82 -4.05 -2.83
C PHE A 177 2.74 -2.97 -2.69
N LEU A 178 1.44 -3.32 -2.80
CA LEU A 178 0.36 -2.35 -2.69
C LEU A 178 0.03 -2.02 -1.23
N PRO A 179 -0.39 -0.78 -0.91
CA PRO A 179 -0.82 -0.41 0.44
C PRO A 179 -1.89 -1.33 1.00
N ARG A 180 -2.95 -1.60 0.23
CA ARG A 180 -3.96 -2.62 0.55
C ARG A 180 -3.59 -3.95 -0.09
N PHE A 181 -3.32 -4.96 0.73
CA PHE A 181 -3.13 -6.34 0.30
C PHE A 181 -4.31 -7.19 0.78
N SER A 182 -5.21 -7.52 -0.15
CA SER A 182 -6.41 -8.31 0.14
C SER A 182 -6.65 -9.30 -0.99
N ILE A 183 -6.61 -10.58 -0.67
CA ILE A 183 -7.11 -11.65 -1.54
C ILE A 183 -8.61 -11.72 -1.28
N HIS A 184 -9.41 -11.41 -2.29
CA HIS A 184 -10.86 -11.29 -2.17
C HIS A 184 -11.50 -11.64 -3.51
N SER A 185 -12.60 -12.40 -3.48
CA SER A 185 -13.35 -12.70 -4.69
C SER A 185 -14.78 -13.19 -4.43
N TRP A 186 -15.56 -13.19 -5.50
CA TRP A 186 -16.77 -13.97 -5.68
C TRP A 186 -16.73 -14.59 -7.09
N ASN A 187 -16.25 -15.83 -7.16
CA ASN A 187 -16.07 -16.52 -8.44
C ASN A 187 -17.42 -17.03 -8.98
N ASP A 188 -17.53 -17.20 -10.30
CA ASP A 188 -18.73 -17.69 -11.00
C ASP A 188 -19.22 -19.06 -10.50
N ASP A 189 -18.29 -19.88 -10.01
CA ASP A 189 -18.55 -21.20 -9.42
C ASP A 189 -18.87 -21.16 -7.91
N GLN A 190 -19.07 -19.96 -7.36
CA GLN A 190 -19.34 -19.69 -5.94
C GLN A 190 -18.18 -20.05 -5.00
N THR A 191 -16.97 -20.28 -5.53
CA THR A 191 -15.76 -20.38 -4.72
C THR A 191 -15.21 -19.01 -4.38
N VAL A 192 -14.23 -18.99 -3.48
CA VAL A 192 -13.47 -17.79 -3.09
C VAL A 192 -11.99 -18.04 -3.28
N ASN A 193 -11.26 -16.97 -3.56
CA ASN A 193 -9.81 -17.02 -3.65
C ASN A 193 -9.21 -17.13 -2.25
N GLU A 194 -8.36 -18.14 -2.03
CA GLU A 194 -7.62 -18.33 -0.79
C GLU A 194 -6.12 -18.42 -1.10
N PRO A 195 -5.23 -17.93 -0.20
CA PRO A 195 -3.79 -18.01 -0.44
C PRO A 195 -3.24 -19.45 -0.51
N TRP A 196 -4.03 -20.45 -0.15
CA TRP A 196 -3.69 -21.88 -0.18
C TRP A 196 -4.53 -22.71 -1.15
N MET A 197 -5.32 -22.08 -2.03
CA MET A 197 -6.26 -22.80 -2.92
C MET A 197 -5.56 -23.75 -3.92
N TYR A 198 -4.26 -23.54 -4.19
CA TYR A 198 -3.43 -24.38 -5.06
C TYR A 198 -2.18 -24.88 -4.31
N PRO A 199 -2.17 -26.14 -3.82
CA PRO A 199 -1.06 -26.71 -3.06
C PRO A 199 0.33 -26.54 -3.70
N GLU A 200 0.41 -26.54 -5.03
CA GLU A 200 1.63 -26.40 -5.82
C GLU A 200 2.28 -24.99 -5.76
N VAL A 201 1.51 -23.94 -5.44
CA VAL A 201 2.01 -22.56 -5.32
C VAL A 201 1.91 -21.98 -3.89
N THR A 202 1.26 -22.69 -2.97
CA THR A 202 1.14 -22.27 -1.55
C THR A 202 2.50 -21.91 -0.90
N PRO A 203 3.60 -22.69 -1.09
CA PRO A 203 4.91 -22.30 -0.55
C PRO A 203 5.42 -20.94 -1.04
N GLN A 204 5.17 -20.63 -2.32
CA GLN A 204 5.58 -19.40 -2.99
C GLN A 204 4.72 -18.23 -2.50
N VAL A 205 3.39 -18.40 -2.42
CA VAL A 205 2.47 -17.40 -1.83
C VAL A 205 2.89 -17.06 -0.41
N ARG A 206 3.21 -18.06 0.42
CA ARG A 206 3.72 -17.87 1.79
C ARG A 206 5.03 -17.08 1.81
N THR A 207 5.98 -17.37 0.92
CA THR A 207 7.23 -16.62 0.81
C THR A 207 7.01 -15.17 0.45
N LEU A 208 6.07 -14.87 -0.46
CA LEU A 208 5.71 -13.51 -0.86
C LEU A 208 5.05 -12.74 0.29
N ILE A 209 4.11 -13.37 1.01
CA ILE A 209 3.52 -12.75 2.20
C ILE A 209 4.61 -12.45 3.24
N ARG A 210 5.57 -13.35 3.46
CA ARG A 210 6.72 -13.07 4.35
C ARG A 210 7.56 -11.89 3.85
N LEU A 211 7.78 -11.77 2.53
CA LEU A 211 8.46 -10.62 1.95
C LEU A 211 7.69 -9.31 2.24
N ARG A 212 6.36 -9.31 2.13
CA ARG A 212 5.53 -8.15 2.53
C ARG A 212 5.76 -7.76 3.99
N TYR A 213 5.72 -8.72 4.91
CA TYR A 213 5.93 -8.44 6.34
C TYR A 213 7.36 -7.97 6.64
N ARG A 214 8.36 -8.49 5.92
CA ARG A 214 9.74 -7.97 5.96
C ARG A 214 9.80 -6.50 5.50
N LEU A 215 9.00 -6.11 4.51
CA LEU A 215 8.88 -4.73 4.01
C LEU A 215 7.91 -3.85 4.83
N MET A 216 7.25 -4.38 5.87
CA MET A 216 6.24 -3.64 6.63
C MET A 216 6.74 -2.29 7.15
N PRO A 217 7.98 -2.15 7.67
CA PRO A 217 8.49 -0.85 8.14
C PRO A 217 8.61 0.16 7.01
N TYR A 218 8.99 -0.27 5.80
CA TYR A 218 9.02 0.60 4.63
C TYR A 218 7.62 1.01 4.19
N LEU A 219 6.69 0.05 4.10
CA LEU A 219 5.29 0.36 3.75
C LEU A 219 4.66 1.32 4.76
N TYR A 220 4.96 1.15 6.04
CA TYR A 220 4.45 2.00 7.11
C TYR A 220 5.04 3.41 7.06
N ASP A 221 6.36 3.54 6.82
CA ASP A 221 7.02 4.83 6.59
C ASP A 221 6.43 5.56 5.37
N LEU A 222 6.10 4.84 4.29
CA LEU A 222 5.43 5.44 3.13
C LEU A 222 4.01 5.94 3.45
N VAL A 223 3.25 5.22 4.27
CA VAL A 223 1.94 5.70 4.75
C VAL A 223 2.11 6.97 5.60
N TRP A 224 3.14 7.04 6.43
CA TRP A 224 3.46 8.25 7.19
C TRP A 224 3.83 9.44 6.29
N ARG A 225 4.65 9.24 5.24
CA ARG A 225 4.98 10.29 4.26
C ARG A 225 3.76 10.74 3.47
N TYR A 226 2.89 9.81 3.10
CA TYR A 226 1.61 10.14 2.48
C TYR A 226 0.73 10.96 3.41
N HIS A 227 0.68 10.63 4.70
CA HIS A 227 -0.04 11.40 5.70
C HIS A 227 0.54 12.81 5.91
N SER A 228 1.85 12.91 6.12
CA SER A 228 2.52 14.14 6.59
C SER A 228 2.92 15.10 5.48
N ALA A 229 3.24 14.58 4.29
CA ALA A 229 3.76 15.36 3.16
C ALA A 229 2.98 15.16 1.85
N TYR A 230 1.94 14.33 1.87
CA TYR A 230 1.13 13.99 0.69
C TYR A 230 1.93 13.34 -0.45
N GLU A 231 3.02 12.67 -0.10
CA GLU A 231 3.81 11.88 -1.03
C GLU A 231 3.05 10.59 -1.41
N PRO A 232 2.80 10.30 -2.70
CA PRO A 232 2.14 9.05 -3.07
C PRO A 232 3.00 7.83 -2.67
N ILE A 233 2.36 6.79 -2.17
CA ILE A 233 2.98 5.52 -1.76
C ILE A 233 3.44 4.74 -2.99
N ILE A 234 2.58 4.66 -4.00
CA ILE A 234 2.90 4.10 -5.32
C ILE A 234 2.92 5.23 -6.35
N ARG A 235 3.90 5.21 -7.25
CA ARG A 235 4.17 6.33 -8.17
C ARG A 235 4.50 5.83 -9.57
N PRO A 236 4.01 6.50 -10.64
CA PRO A 236 4.51 6.25 -11.98
C PRO A 236 5.97 6.74 -12.07
N THR A 237 6.76 6.16 -12.96
CA THR A 237 8.20 6.49 -13.06
C THR A 237 8.44 7.97 -13.40
N TYR A 238 7.55 8.61 -14.18
CA TYR A 238 7.68 10.04 -14.49
C TYR A 238 7.55 10.97 -13.27
N HIS A 239 6.97 10.49 -12.16
CA HIS A 239 6.83 11.30 -10.94
C HIS A 239 8.20 11.69 -10.38
N ASP A 240 9.13 10.74 -10.31
CA ASP A 240 10.48 10.95 -9.78
C ASP A 240 11.52 11.22 -10.89
N PHE A 241 11.15 10.99 -12.16
CA PHE A 241 12.00 11.19 -13.35
C PHE A 241 11.28 11.97 -14.47
N PRO A 242 10.79 13.20 -14.21
CA PRO A 242 9.96 13.94 -15.17
C PRO A 242 10.73 14.36 -16.44
N GLU A 243 12.05 14.51 -16.36
CA GLU A 243 12.92 14.89 -17.48
C GLU A 243 13.33 13.69 -18.35
N ASP A 244 13.10 12.46 -17.89
CA ASP A 244 13.35 11.26 -18.68
C ASP A 244 12.14 10.98 -19.57
N VAL A 245 12.24 11.32 -20.85
CA VAL A 245 11.12 11.17 -21.81
C VAL A 245 10.60 9.73 -21.91
N ARG A 246 11.42 8.71 -21.60
CA ARG A 246 10.98 7.30 -21.61
C ARG A 246 10.09 6.95 -20.44
N CYS A 247 10.13 7.73 -19.35
CA CYS A 247 9.20 7.56 -18.23
C CYS A 247 7.78 8.05 -18.57
N LEU A 248 7.61 8.80 -19.66
CA LEU A 248 6.30 9.22 -20.16
C LEU A 248 5.62 8.13 -21.00
N ASP A 249 6.39 7.15 -21.47
CA ASP A 249 5.86 6.02 -22.23
C ASP A 249 5.03 5.11 -21.34
N GLU A 250 3.94 4.58 -21.89
CA GLU A 250 3.10 3.60 -21.20
C GLU A 250 3.89 2.31 -20.92
N ASN A 251 3.87 1.87 -19.66
CA ASN A 251 4.56 0.68 -19.20
C ASN A 251 3.80 0.04 -18.01
N ASP A 252 4.29 -1.12 -17.55
CA ASP A 252 3.70 -1.87 -16.43
C ASP A 252 4.59 -1.85 -15.17
N ASP A 253 5.47 -0.85 -15.07
CA ASP A 253 6.42 -0.68 -13.96
C ASP A 253 5.92 0.42 -13.01
N MET A 254 6.25 0.28 -11.72
CA MET A 254 5.77 1.15 -10.66
C MET A 254 6.92 1.47 -9.71
N LEU A 255 7.01 2.70 -9.22
CA LEU A 255 7.82 3.00 -8.05
C LEU A 255 7.00 2.76 -6.77
N LEU A 256 7.59 2.06 -5.81
CA LEU A 256 7.12 2.00 -4.43
C LEU A 256 7.97 2.97 -3.60
N GLY A 257 7.36 4.07 -3.17
CA GLY A 257 8.08 5.26 -2.72
C GLY A 257 9.01 5.80 -3.81
N ALA A 258 10.06 6.51 -3.40
CA ALA A 258 11.07 7.03 -4.34
C ALA A 258 12.18 6.02 -4.68
N ASN A 259 12.24 4.89 -3.97
CA ASN A 259 13.47 4.09 -3.86
C ASN A 259 13.39 2.70 -4.49
N LEU A 260 12.19 2.12 -4.63
CA LEU A 260 12.03 0.79 -5.20
C LEU A 260 11.28 0.85 -6.52
N LEU A 261 11.81 0.23 -7.56
CA LEU A 261 11.14 0.01 -8.85
C LEU A 261 10.66 -1.45 -8.93
N VAL A 262 9.35 -1.60 -9.01
CA VAL A 262 8.62 -2.87 -9.10
C VAL A 262 8.29 -3.12 -10.57
N ALA A 263 8.87 -4.16 -11.17
CA ALA A 263 8.62 -4.55 -12.55
C ALA A 263 7.76 -5.81 -12.59
N SER A 264 6.44 -5.62 -12.68
CA SER A 264 5.45 -6.69 -12.50
C SER A 264 5.35 -7.59 -13.73
N VAL A 265 5.24 -8.91 -13.56
CA VAL A 265 4.93 -9.83 -14.67
C VAL A 265 3.42 -9.88 -14.86
N VAL A 266 2.95 -9.49 -16.04
CA VAL A 266 1.52 -9.32 -16.35
C VAL A 266 1.09 -10.07 -17.62
N GLU A 267 1.92 -11.01 -18.09
CA GLU A 267 1.65 -11.86 -19.23
C GLU A 267 1.88 -13.34 -18.87
N PRO A 268 1.07 -14.27 -19.39
CA PRO A 268 1.19 -15.69 -19.10
C PRO A 268 2.49 -16.27 -19.64
N GLY A 269 3.12 -17.16 -18.87
CA GLY A 269 4.35 -17.86 -19.22
C GLY A 269 5.61 -17.00 -19.25
N GLN A 270 5.52 -15.71 -18.93
CA GLN A 270 6.67 -14.82 -18.94
C GLN A 270 7.61 -15.13 -17.77
N THR A 271 8.88 -15.43 -18.05
CA THR A 271 9.92 -15.76 -17.05
C THR A 271 11.03 -14.71 -16.94
N ALA A 272 10.95 -13.63 -17.71
CA ALA A 272 11.88 -12.50 -17.66
C ALA A 272 11.18 -11.19 -18.04
N ARG A 273 11.60 -10.07 -17.44
CA ARG A 273 11.05 -8.72 -17.67
C ARG A 273 12.10 -7.81 -18.27
N ARG A 274 11.76 -7.16 -19.39
CA ARG A 274 12.56 -6.06 -19.94
C ARG A 274 12.10 -4.76 -19.30
N VAL A 275 13.02 -4.03 -18.67
CA VAL A 275 12.72 -2.87 -17.81
C VAL A 275 13.61 -1.70 -18.20
N TRP A 276 13.04 -0.50 -18.27
CA TRP A 276 13.81 0.74 -18.41
C TRP A 276 14.27 1.20 -17.03
N LEU A 277 15.57 1.44 -16.87
CA LEU A 277 16.13 1.99 -15.65
C LEU A 277 16.24 3.50 -15.79
N PRO A 278 15.39 4.29 -15.12
CA PRO A 278 15.33 5.72 -15.39
C PRO A 278 16.45 6.50 -14.71
N GLY A 279 16.69 7.71 -15.25
CA GLY A 279 17.71 8.64 -14.75
C GLY A 279 19.15 8.21 -15.04
N THR A 280 20.12 8.94 -14.49
CA THR A 280 21.56 8.70 -14.74
C THR A 280 22.29 8.03 -13.56
N GLY A 281 21.59 7.81 -12.44
CA GLY A 281 22.14 7.14 -11.26
C GLY A 281 22.07 5.62 -11.38
N GLY A 282 22.76 4.89 -10.50
CA GLY A 282 22.73 3.43 -10.49
C GLY A 282 21.43 2.83 -9.95
N TRP A 283 21.27 1.54 -10.19
CA TRP A 283 20.22 0.69 -9.66
C TRP A 283 20.80 -0.64 -9.19
N TYR A 284 20.21 -1.23 -8.16
CA TYR A 284 20.58 -2.51 -7.60
C TYR A 284 19.40 -3.47 -7.69
N GLU A 285 19.61 -4.69 -8.16
CA GLU A 285 18.64 -5.77 -7.98
C GLU A 285 18.50 -6.05 -6.48
N ALA A 286 17.31 -5.82 -5.92
CA ALA A 286 17.12 -5.75 -4.48
C ALA A 286 17.39 -7.09 -3.77
N HIS A 287 17.33 -8.21 -4.49
CA HIS A 287 17.54 -9.55 -3.94
C HIS A 287 19.01 -9.99 -3.98
N THR A 288 19.73 -9.65 -5.05
CA THR A 288 21.09 -10.15 -5.36
C THR A 288 22.18 -9.08 -5.24
N ALA A 289 21.78 -7.82 -5.02
CA ALA A 289 22.66 -6.65 -5.06
C ALA A 289 23.41 -6.44 -6.39
N ARG A 290 23.00 -7.11 -7.48
CA ARG A 290 23.56 -6.90 -8.82
C ARG A 290 23.30 -5.47 -9.27
N GLN A 291 24.34 -4.81 -9.75
CA GLN A 291 24.29 -3.38 -10.13
C GLN A 291 24.02 -3.18 -11.62
N PHE A 292 23.35 -2.08 -11.91
CA PHE A 292 23.11 -1.56 -13.25
C PHE A 292 23.26 -0.03 -13.24
N ASP A 293 23.70 0.54 -14.35
CA ASP A 293 23.64 1.99 -14.55
C ASP A 293 22.20 2.38 -14.96
N GLY A 294 21.75 3.58 -14.62
CA GLY A 294 20.53 4.16 -15.18
C GLY A 294 20.67 4.51 -16.67
N GLY A 295 19.57 4.88 -17.30
CA GLY A 295 19.55 5.30 -18.70
C GLY A 295 19.72 4.12 -19.66
N GLN A 296 19.38 2.90 -19.23
CA GLN A 296 19.47 1.71 -20.07
C GLN A 296 18.28 0.76 -19.89
N TRP A 297 18.08 -0.08 -20.92
CA TRP A 297 17.19 -1.23 -20.83
C TRP A 297 17.96 -2.42 -20.25
N VAL A 298 17.34 -3.10 -19.29
CA VAL A 298 17.87 -4.36 -18.74
C VAL A 298 16.82 -5.46 -18.87
N THR A 299 17.28 -6.72 -18.83
CA THR A 299 16.40 -7.88 -18.71
C THR A 299 16.62 -8.52 -17.35
N LEU A 300 15.57 -8.56 -16.54
CA LEU A 300 15.56 -9.16 -15.21
C LEU A 300 14.93 -10.55 -15.28
N GLU A 301 15.50 -11.49 -14.53
CA GLU A 301 14.89 -12.81 -14.33
C GLU A 301 13.61 -12.64 -13.52
N ALA A 302 12.55 -13.31 -13.95
CA ALA A 302 11.24 -13.28 -13.31
C ALA A 302 10.61 -14.69 -13.25
N PRO A 303 11.33 -15.72 -12.77
CA PRO A 303 10.78 -17.06 -12.66
C PRO A 303 9.53 -17.07 -11.77
N LEU A 304 8.63 -18.01 -12.02
CA LEU A 304 7.36 -18.09 -11.28
C LEU A 304 7.58 -18.39 -9.79
N ASP A 305 8.57 -19.24 -9.48
CA ASP A 305 8.91 -19.70 -8.13
C ASP A 305 9.99 -18.87 -7.42
N GLY A 306 10.52 -17.84 -8.09
CA GLY A 306 11.51 -16.93 -7.52
C GLY A 306 10.92 -15.59 -7.03
N PRO A 307 11.79 -14.70 -6.55
CA PRO A 307 11.36 -13.38 -6.10
C PRO A 307 10.90 -12.53 -7.30
N PRO A 308 9.94 -11.62 -7.11
CA PRO A 308 9.50 -10.71 -8.16
C PRO A 308 10.63 -9.72 -8.53
N PRO A 309 10.74 -9.29 -9.80
CA PRO A 309 11.71 -8.28 -10.22
C PRO A 309 11.54 -6.98 -9.44
N LEU A 310 12.55 -6.66 -8.65
CA LEU A 310 12.57 -5.50 -7.75
C LEU A 310 13.96 -4.87 -7.80
N LEU A 311 14.00 -3.58 -8.10
CA LEU A 311 15.23 -2.81 -8.14
C LEU A 311 15.18 -1.72 -7.07
N ALA A 312 16.29 -1.48 -6.39
CA ALA A 312 16.49 -0.37 -5.48
C ALA A 312 17.38 0.68 -6.13
N ARG A 313 17.03 1.95 -5.96
CA ARG A 313 17.84 3.07 -6.45
C ARG A 313 19.19 3.10 -5.72
N GLU A 314 20.27 3.42 -6.44
CA GLU A 314 21.54 3.73 -5.81
C GLU A 314 21.41 4.95 -4.89
N GLY A 315 22.06 4.90 -3.73
CA GLY A 315 22.01 5.98 -2.75
C GLY A 315 20.72 5.95 -1.92
N CYS A 316 20.23 4.76 -1.56
CA CYS A 316 19.07 4.63 -0.68
C CYS A 316 19.28 3.56 0.40
N ALA A 317 18.40 3.54 1.40
CA ALA A 317 18.26 2.41 2.30
C ALA A 317 16.78 2.12 2.57
N ILE A 318 16.44 0.84 2.62
CA ILE A 318 15.07 0.35 2.80
C ILE A 318 14.93 -0.22 4.21
N PRO A 319 14.08 0.34 5.08
CA PRO A 319 13.84 -0.22 6.41
C PRO A 319 13.07 -1.54 6.31
N LEU A 320 13.48 -2.51 7.11
CA LEU A 320 12.97 -3.88 7.10
C LEU A 320 12.69 -4.38 8.52
N ASN A 321 11.76 -5.34 8.62
CA ASN A 321 11.65 -6.22 9.76
C ASN A 321 12.41 -7.51 9.44
N LEU A 322 13.52 -7.75 10.14
CA LEU A 322 14.38 -8.91 9.98
C LEU A 322 14.12 -10.01 11.03
N GLY A 323 13.07 -9.83 11.85
CA GLY A 323 12.60 -10.83 12.80
C GLY A 323 11.91 -11.99 12.10
N GLU A 324 11.85 -13.14 12.75
CA GLU A 324 11.09 -14.27 12.25
C GLU A 324 9.58 -13.99 12.32
N ILE A 325 8.90 -14.16 11.20
CA ILE A 325 7.45 -13.98 11.11
C ILE A 325 6.78 -15.30 11.42
N HIS A 326 6.09 -15.37 12.56
CA HIS A 326 5.29 -16.51 12.92
C HIS A 326 4.01 -16.11 13.65
N PHE A 327 2.99 -16.97 13.60
CA PHE A 327 1.70 -16.68 14.21
C PHE A 327 1.78 -16.55 15.74
N ALA A 328 2.69 -17.31 16.37
CA ALA A 328 2.76 -17.42 17.83
C ALA A 328 3.60 -16.31 18.52
N LYS A 329 4.44 -15.58 17.78
CA LYS A 329 5.18 -14.43 18.29
C LYS A 329 5.51 -13.52 17.12
N VAL A 330 5.29 -12.24 17.38
CA VAL A 330 5.61 -11.18 16.45
C VAL A 330 7.00 -10.71 16.86
N GLU A 331 8.01 -11.11 16.09
CA GLU A 331 9.33 -10.49 16.20
C GLU A 331 9.32 -9.19 15.39
N ASP A 332 9.85 -8.12 15.98
CA ASP A 332 10.13 -6.88 15.29
C ASP A 332 11.60 -6.52 15.51
N VAL A 333 12.45 -6.99 14.59
CA VAL A 333 13.89 -6.70 14.59
C VAL A 333 14.14 -5.70 13.48
N ARG A 334 14.45 -4.45 13.84
CA ARG A 334 14.65 -3.40 12.84
C ARG A 334 16.00 -3.57 12.14
N GLY A 335 15.98 -3.39 10.83
CA GLY A 335 17.19 -3.25 10.05
C GLY A 335 16.98 -2.40 8.80
N PHE A 336 18.05 -2.16 8.08
CA PHE A 336 18.03 -1.46 6.79
C PHE A 336 18.79 -2.27 5.75
N GLN A 337 18.22 -2.40 4.56
CA GLN A 337 18.96 -2.83 3.38
C GLN A 337 19.53 -1.61 2.68
N VAL A 338 20.85 -1.51 2.62
CA VAL A 338 21.58 -0.30 2.24
C VAL A 338 22.15 -0.46 0.84
N PHE A 339 21.84 0.46 -0.06
CA PHE A 339 22.30 0.50 -1.44
C PHE A 339 23.19 1.75 -1.62
N PRO A 340 24.49 1.68 -1.26
CA PRO A 340 25.37 2.85 -1.24
C PRO A 340 25.68 3.35 -2.66
N PHE A 341 26.17 4.59 -2.77
CA PHE A 341 26.76 5.04 -4.03
C PHE A 341 28.04 4.26 -4.33
N LYS A 342 28.16 3.71 -5.53
CA LYS A 342 29.40 3.13 -6.06
C LYS A 342 30.52 4.17 -6.11
N GLY A 343 30.15 5.39 -6.52
CA GLY A 343 31.02 6.55 -6.50
C GLY A 343 31.00 7.28 -5.16
N GLU A 344 31.04 8.61 -5.25
CA GLU A 344 30.94 9.49 -4.10
C GLU A 344 29.52 10.07 -4.01
N GLY A 345 29.02 10.25 -2.81
CA GLY A 345 27.70 10.80 -2.56
C GLY A 345 27.21 10.50 -1.16
N SER A 346 26.15 11.17 -0.75
CA SER A 346 25.51 10.94 0.54
C SER A 346 24.00 10.88 0.41
N PHE A 347 23.37 10.12 1.29
CA PHE A 347 21.92 10.06 1.40
C PHE A 347 21.48 9.84 2.85
N GLU A 348 20.20 10.12 3.09
CA GLU A 348 19.54 9.79 4.34
C GLU A 348 18.36 8.84 4.08
N ALA A 349 18.10 7.97 5.05
CA ALA A 349 16.93 7.12 5.08
C ALA A 349 16.27 7.22 6.46
N CYS A 350 14.94 7.20 6.48
CA CYS A 350 14.15 7.26 7.71
C CYS A 350 13.27 6.02 7.84
N CYS A 351 12.93 5.69 9.09
CA CYS A 351 11.89 4.72 9.41
C CYS A 351 11.06 5.28 10.57
N PHE A 352 9.86 5.77 10.26
CA PHE A 352 8.88 6.19 11.26
C PHE A 352 8.39 5.00 12.10
N GLU A 353 8.25 5.22 13.42
CA GLU A 353 7.70 4.25 14.38
C GLU A 353 6.78 4.93 15.38
N ASP A 354 5.63 4.31 15.64
CA ASP A 354 4.71 4.64 16.73
C ASP A 354 4.07 3.33 17.24
N ASP A 355 3.01 3.41 18.04
CA ASP A 355 2.34 2.21 18.57
C ASP A 355 1.53 1.40 17.55
N GLY A 356 1.39 1.89 16.30
CA GLY A 356 0.66 1.23 15.23
C GLY A 356 -0.86 1.16 15.40
N HIS A 357 -1.42 1.70 16.48
CA HIS A 357 -2.80 1.41 16.89
C HIS A 357 -3.58 2.66 17.30
N THR A 358 -3.02 3.52 18.15
CA THR A 358 -3.75 4.63 18.77
C THR A 358 -3.55 5.95 18.02
N GLN A 359 -4.33 6.97 18.36
CA GLN A 359 -4.19 8.33 17.85
C GLN A 359 -3.08 9.13 18.56
N ALA A 360 -2.30 8.51 19.47
CA ALA A 360 -1.28 9.21 20.26
C ALA A 360 -0.21 9.91 19.40
N TRP A 361 0.04 9.42 18.17
CA TRP A 361 0.92 10.07 17.20
C TRP A 361 0.53 11.53 16.92
N ARG A 362 -0.76 11.90 17.04
CA ARG A 362 -1.24 13.28 16.86
C ARG A 362 -0.69 14.23 17.91
N GLU A 363 -0.35 13.71 19.08
CA GLU A 363 0.24 14.44 20.20
C GLU A 363 1.77 14.34 20.21
N GLY A 364 2.36 13.76 19.16
CA GLY A 364 3.80 13.58 19.01
C GLY A 364 4.35 12.28 19.62
N ALA A 365 3.50 11.34 20.03
CA ALA A 365 3.93 10.04 20.57
C ALA A 365 4.40 9.10 19.44
N TYR A 366 5.54 9.44 18.86
CA TYR A 366 6.24 8.66 17.84
C TYR A 366 7.75 8.95 17.89
N GLY A 367 8.49 8.13 17.17
CA GLY A 367 9.90 8.30 16.91
C GLY A 367 10.28 7.89 15.50
N GLN A 368 11.56 8.00 15.20
CA GLN A 368 12.08 7.53 13.93
C GLN A 368 13.53 7.07 14.07
N TRP A 369 13.89 6.08 13.26
CA TRP A 369 15.28 5.85 12.90
C TRP A 369 15.67 6.83 11.81
N ARG A 370 16.85 7.43 11.91
CA ARG A 370 17.50 8.13 10.80
C ARG A 370 18.88 7.53 10.54
N LEU A 371 19.10 7.11 9.31
CA LEU A 371 20.36 6.58 8.81
C LEU A 371 20.94 7.62 7.85
N SER A 372 22.19 8.03 8.07
CA SER A 372 22.95 8.83 7.12
C SER A 372 24.12 8.01 6.60
N VAL A 373 24.28 7.93 5.28
CA VAL A 373 25.35 7.17 4.63
C VAL A 373 26.10 8.10 3.70
N GLU A 374 27.40 8.23 3.93
CA GLU A 374 28.34 8.95 3.07
C GLU A 374 29.28 7.93 2.42
N SER A 375 29.26 7.89 1.09
CA SER A 375 30.13 7.07 0.27
C SER A 375 31.24 7.95 -0.30
N THR A 376 32.48 7.50 -0.15
CA THR A 376 33.66 8.11 -0.78
C THR A 376 34.37 7.06 -1.64
N ALA A 377 35.35 7.47 -2.43
CA ALA A 377 36.19 6.52 -3.17
C ALA A 377 36.91 5.48 -2.28
N LYS A 378 37.04 5.72 -0.96
CA LYS A 378 37.87 4.90 -0.07
C LYS A 378 37.14 4.26 1.11
N LYS A 379 35.96 4.75 1.50
CA LYS A 379 35.23 4.28 2.68
C LYS A 379 33.75 4.63 2.61
N LEU A 380 32.95 3.92 3.41
CA LEU A 380 31.59 4.34 3.76
C LEU A 380 31.59 4.82 5.21
N HIS A 381 30.99 5.98 5.44
CA HIS A 381 30.64 6.44 6.77
C HIS A 381 29.13 6.27 6.97
N ILE A 382 28.74 5.57 8.04
CA ILE A 382 27.34 5.30 8.35
C ILE A 382 27.04 5.86 9.75
N ALA A 383 26.09 6.77 9.85
CA ALA A 383 25.63 7.34 11.10
C ALA A 383 24.18 6.91 11.38
N VAL A 384 23.93 6.41 12.59
CA VAL A 384 22.60 5.97 13.04
C VAL A 384 22.11 6.89 14.14
N PHE A 385 20.88 7.37 14.00
CA PHE A 385 20.20 8.22 14.98
C PHE A 385 18.83 7.64 15.32
N ARG A 386 18.43 7.84 16.58
CA ARG A 386 17.09 7.57 17.10
C ARG A 386 16.51 8.90 17.55
N GLU A 387 15.42 9.32 16.95
CA GLU A 387 14.86 10.67 17.08
C GLU A 387 13.37 10.63 17.46
N GLY A 388 12.84 11.76 17.91
CA GLY A 388 11.43 11.93 18.29
C GLY A 388 11.19 11.86 19.80
N ALA A 389 9.93 12.05 20.20
CA ALA A 389 9.54 12.05 21.61
C ALA A 389 9.44 10.62 22.18
N GLN A 390 9.18 9.63 21.32
CA GLN A 390 9.22 8.21 21.64
C GLN A 390 10.18 7.50 20.68
N PRO A 391 11.50 7.72 20.83
CA PRO A 391 12.48 7.16 19.92
C PRO A 391 12.46 5.62 19.96
N PRO A 392 12.86 4.96 18.86
CA PRO A 392 12.95 3.51 18.81
C PRO A 392 13.78 2.92 19.96
N VAL A 393 13.30 1.83 20.57
CA VAL A 393 13.88 1.29 21.81
C VAL A 393 14.84 0.11 21.62
N GLN A 394 15.09 -0.33 20.39
CA GLN A 394 15.98 -1.48 20.14
C GLN A 394 17.45 -1.14 20.46
N ASP A 395 18.18 -2.07 21.10
CA ASP A 395 19.60 -1.92 21.48
C ASP A 395 20.58 -2.26 20.35
N SER A 396 20.07 -2.81 19.25
CA SER A 396 20.86 -3.16 18.08
C SER A 396 20.12 -2.83 16.81
N LEU A 397 20.87 -2.55 15.75
CA LEU A 397 20.37 -2.35 14.40
C LEU A 397 21.15 -3.24 13.44
N VAL A 398 20.46 -3.88 12.50
CA VAL A 398 21.09 -4.68 11.45
C VAL A 398 21.10 -3.90 10.15
N LEU A 399 22.26 -3.83 9.48
CA LEU A 399 22.38 -3.30 8.13
C LEU A 399 22.74 -4.44 7.17
N LEU A 400 21.99 -4.58 6.09
CA LEU A 400 22.32 -5.47 4.98
C LEU A 400 23.02 -4.65 3.90
N LEU A 401 24.31 -4.87 3.72
CA LEU A 401 25.14 -4.20 2.73
C LEU A 401 25.51 -5.19 1.61
N PRO A 402 25.61 -4.80 0.33
CA PRO A 402 26.04 -5.69 -0.73
C PRO A 402 27.35 -6.41 -0.41
N ALA A 403 27.43 -7.71 -0.66
CA ALA A 403 28.66 -8.49 -0.45
C ALA A 403 29.83 -7.95 -1.28
N ALA A 404 29.56 -7.38 -2.45
CA ALA A 404 30.58 -6.76 -3.30
C ALA A 404 31.12 -5.43 -2.72
N GLU A 405 30.44 -4.83 -1.73
CA GLU A 405 30.94 -3.64 -1.07
C GLU A 405 32.03 -4.01 -0.06
N GLN A 406 33.27 -3.67 -0.42
CA GLN A 406 34.47 -4.03 0.34
C GLN A 406 35.21 -2.80 0.89
N ARG A 407 34.69 -1.58 0.63
CA ARG A 407 35.30 -0.37 1.20
C ARG A 407 35.23 -0.43 2.73
N PRO A 408 36.27 0.03 3.44
CA PRO A 408 36.27 0.19 4.89
C PRO A 408 35.03 0.96 5.40
N LEU A 409 34.50 0.52 6.53
CA LEU A 409 33.32 1.11 7.17
C LEU A 409 33.72 1.90 8.42
N SER A 410 33.14 3.08 8.61
CA SER A 410 33.23 3.83 9.87
C SER A 410 31.84 4.22 10.36
N PHE A 411 31.57 4.05 11.65
CA PHE A 411 30.24 4.25 12.22
C PHE A 411 30.17 5.43 13.18
N ALA A 412 28.99 6.06 13.25
CA ALA A 412 28.60 6.97 14.32
C ALA A 412 27.22 6.56 14.86
N GLY A 413 26.98 6.71 16.16
CA GLY A 413 25.73 6.28 16.80
C GLY A 413 25.57 4.77 16.95
N GLY A 414 26.66 4.01 16.82
CA GLY A 414 26.70 2.56 17.07
C GLY A 414 28.10 1.97 16.85
N THR A 415 28.32 0.77 17.38
CA THR A 415 29.57 0.00 17.23
C THR A 415 29.28 -1.31 16.50
N LEU A 416 30.06 -1.58 15.44
CA LEU A 416 29.98 -2.84 14.71
C LEU A 416 30.43 -4.00 15.61
N VAL A 417 29.57 -5.00 15.78
CA VAL A 417 29.86 -6.21 16.59
C VAL A 417 29.92 -7.48 15.76
N GLN A 418 29.25 -7.53 14.61
CA GLN A 418 29.25 -8.68 13.70
C GLN A 418 29.15 -8.22 12.24
N ASP A 419 29.80 -8.96 11.34
CA ASP A 419 29.79 -8.74 9.88
C ASP A 419 29.96 -10.09 9.13
N PRO A 420 29.05 -11.07 9.33
CA PRO A 420 29.05 -12.28 8.51
C PRO A 420 28.60 -12.00 7.08
N LEU A 421 29.11 -12.82 6.15
CA LEU A 421 28.61 -12.93 4.80
C LEU A 421 27.39 -13.89 4.78
N GLU A 422 26.29 -13.44 4.20
CA GLU A 422 25.03 -14.15 4.03
C GLU A 422 24.58 -14.05 2.56
N GLY A 423 25.10 -14.96 1.73
CA GLY A 423 24.84 -14.95 0.28
C GLY A 423 25.39 -13.68 -0.38
N ASP A 424 24.52 -12.92 -1.03
CA ASP A 424 24.87 -11.66 -1.72
C ASP A 424 24.96 -10.45 -0.77
N TRP A 425 24.85 -10.66 0.54
CA TRP A 425 24.78 -9.61 1.54
C TRP A 425 25.82 -9.81 2.66
N ARG A 426 26.36 -8.71 3.17
CA ARG A 426 27.01 -8.61 4.48
C ARG A 426 25.96 -8.20 5.51
N ARG A 427 25.80 -8.99 6.56
CA ARG A 427 24.87 -8.67 7.66
C ARG A 427 25.65 -7.98 8.78
N LEU A 428 25.60 -6.66 8.81
CA LEU A 428 26.27 -5.85 9.82
C LEU A 428 25.36 -5.70 11.04
N THR A 429 25.77 -6.22 12.20
CA THR A 429 25.06 -5.97 13.47
C THR A 429 25.75 -4.84 14.20
N LEU A 430 25.03 -3.74 14.42
CA LEU A 430 25.47 -2.60 15.20
C LEU A 430 24.85 -2.66 16.60
N LYS A 431 25.67 -2.48 17.64
CA LYS A 431 25.20 -2.20 19.00
C LYS A 431 25.13 -0.68 19.20
N LEU A 432 23.99 -0.17 19.65
CA LEU A 432 23.67 1.27 19.65
C LEU A 432 23.97 1.98 20.98
#